data_AF-A0A7X5TE69-F1
#
_entry.id   AF-A0A7X5TE69-F1
#
_cell.length_a   1.000
_cell.length_b   1.000
_cell.length_c   1.000
_cell.angle_alpha   90.00
_cell.angle_beta   90.00
_cell.angle_gamma   90.00
#
_symmetry.space_group_name_H-M   'P 1'
#
loop_
_entity.id
_entity.type
_entity.pdbx_description
1 polymer ?
#
loop_
_entity_poly.entity_id
_entity_poly.type
_entity_poly.pdbx_seq_one_letter_code
_entity_poly.pdbx_strand_id
1 'polypeptide(L)'
;MKGNLGLRLLLIPFIFICTVCNGQNAGNEEAAIRQQAKTYVEAFNQHDTGTLVDYWAEDAIYRNPVTGAFLRGRDAIKEEFTTLFAEKKDIQIELKIDSISFPEKNKAI
;
A
#
# COMPACT_ATOMS: atom_id res chain seq x y z
N MET A 1 27.78 -38.01 53.69
CA MET A 1 27.57 -36.86 54.60
C MET A 1 27.85 -35.58 53.83
N LYS A 2 26.84 -34.69 53.71
CA LYS A 2 26.92 -33.23 53.45
C LYS A 2 27.55 -32.83 52.09
N GLY A 3 26.91 -32.11 51.14
CA GLY A 3 25.93 -31.04 51.23
C GLY A 3 26.59 -29.70 50.87
N ASN A 4 26.29 -29.15 49.69
CA ASN A 4 26.23 -27.73 49.26
C ASN A 4 26.46 -27.65 47.73
N LEU A 5 25.48 -27.34 46.87
CA LEU A 5 24.63 -26.15 46.74
C LEU A 5 25.42 -24.88 46.38
N GLY A 6 25.38 -24.54 45.10
CA GLY A 6 25.85 -23.29 44.50
C GLY A 6 25.39 -23.24 43.04
N LEU A 7 24.10 -22.95 42.83
CA LEU A 7 23.67 -21.69 42.24
C LEU A 7 24.11 -21.51 40.78
N ARG A 8 23.27 -21.95 39.84
CA ARG A 8 23.04 -21.22 38.58
C ARG A 8 21.62 -21.47 38.09
N LEU A 9 20.78 -20.61 38.61
CA LEU A 9 19.37 -20.44 38.39
C LEU A 9 19.11 -19.88 36.97
N LEU A 10 18.23 -20.57 36.24
CA LEU A 10 17.21 -20.05 35.33
C LEU A 10 17.51 -19.66 33.86
N LEU A 11 16.65 -20.25 33.00
CA LEU A 11 15.86 -19.65 31.91
C LEU A 11 16.49 -19.50 30.51
N ILE A 12 16.38 -20.57 29.73
CA ILE A 12 16.08 -20.50 28.30
C ILE A 12 14.80 -21.34 28.13
N PRO A 13 13.66 -20.70 27.79
CA PRO A 13 13.26 -20.70 26.40
C PRO A 13 12.72 -19.33 25.97
N PHE A 14 13.42 -18.70 25.02
CA PHE A 14 12.90 -17.62 24.20
C PHE A 14 11.93 -18.22 23.17
N ILE A 15 10.80 -18.76 23.62
CA ILE A 15 9.66 -19.07 22.76
C ILE A 15 8.71 -17.89 22.90
N PHE A 16 9.06 -16.80 22.21
CA PHE A 16 8.10 -15.75 21.87
C PHE A 16 7.34 -16.21 20.63
N ILE A 17 6.61 -17.33 20.74
CA ILE A 17 5.51 -17.59 19.81
C ILE A 17 4.39 -16.70 20.32
N CYS A 18 4.42 -15.43 19.89
CA CYS A 18 3.18 -14.74 19.62
C CYS A 18 2.52 -15.56 18.52
N THR A 19 1.71 -16.53 18.94
CA THR A 19 0.63 -17.08 18.12
C THR A 19 -0.08 -15.85 17.58
N VAL A 20 0.15 -15.56 16.29
CA VAL A 20 -0.56 -14.53 15.56
C VAL A 20 -2.03 -14.87 15.75
N CYS A 21 -2.72 -14.07 16.57
CA CYS A 21 -4.17 -14.07 16.62
C CYS A 21 -4.63 -13.72 15.21
N ASN A 22 -5.07 -14.75 14.48
CA ASN A 22 -5.55 -14.68 13.11
C ASN A 22 -6.93 -13.99 13.07
N GLY A 23 -6.94 -12.71 13.46
CA GLY A 23 -8.08 -11.79 13.50
C GLY A 23 -7.79 -10.48 12.78
N GLN A 24 -6.77 -10.46 11.92
CA GLN A 24 -6.56 -9.43 10.91
C GLN A 24 -7.37 -9.87 9.69
N ASN A 25 -8.19 -9.00 9.11
CA ASN A 25 -8.40 -8.98 7.66
C ASN A 25 -8.89 -7.56 7.33
N ALA A 26 -10.18 -7.25 7.43
CA ALA A 26 -10.73 -5.98 6.93
C ALA A 26 -10.17 -4.69 7.56
N GLY A 27 -10.04 -4.59 8.89
CA GLY A 27 -9.60 -3.34 9.53
C GLY A 27 -8.13 -2.99 9.25
N ASN A 28 -7.27 -4.00 9.11
CA ASN A 28 -5.86 -3.79 8.75
C ASN A 28 -5.73 -3.52 7.24
N GLU A 29 -6.51 -4.21 6.41
CA GLU A 29 -6.59 -3.96 4.97
C GLU A 29 -7.08 -2.54 4.66
N GLU A 30 -8.10 -2.05 5.38
CA GLU A 30 -8.61 -0.68 5.22
C GLU A 30 -7.52 0.36 5.53
N ALA A 31 -6.81 0.18 6.65
CA ALA A 31 -5.71 1.07 7.02
C ALA A 31 -4.60 1.07 5.95
N ALA A 32 -4.28 -0.10 5.39
CA ALA A 32 -3.31 -0.22 4.31
C ALA A 32 -3.77 0.49 3.03
N ILE A 33 -5.05 0.35 2.64
CA ILE A 33 -5.63 1.04 1.47
C ILE A 33 -5.60 2.56 1.67
N ARG A 34 -5.96 3.05 2.87
CA ARG A 34 -5.90 4.49 3.20
C ARG A 34 -4.48 5.02 3.13
N GLN A 35 -3.50 4.26 3.62
CA GLN A 35 -2.10 4.64 3.54
C GLN A 35 -1.60 4.63 2.08
N GLN A 36 -1.99 3.64 1.29
CA GLN A 36 -1.68 3.58 -0.14
C GLN A 36 -2.23 4.80 -0.88
N ALA A 37 -3.49 5.17 -0.62
CA ALA A 37 -4.13 6.34 -1.19
C ALA A 37 -3.39 7.65 -0.85
N LYS A 38 -2.92 7.80 0.40
CA LYS A 38 -2.08 8.94 0.82
C LYS A 38 -0.78 8.99 0.02
N THR A 39 -0.06 7.88 -0.08
CA THR A 39 1.21 7.84 -0.80
C THR A 39 1.02 8.03 -2.31
N TYR A 40 -0.10 7.58 -2.88
CA TYR A 40 -0.46 7.87 -4.27
C TYR A 40 -0.60 9.38 -4.51
N VAL A 41 -1.30 10.10 -3.63
CA VAL A 41 -1.45 11.56 -3.72
C VAL A 41 -0.10 12.27 -3.54
N GLU A 42 0.72 11.82 -2.60
CA GLU A 42 2.07 12.36 -2.39
C GLU A 42 2.93 12.18 -3.65
N ALA A 43 2.96 10.98 -4.23
CA ALA A 43 3.70 10.69 -5.46
C ALA A 43 3.18 11.53 -6.64
N PHE A 44 1.86 11.65 -6.79
CA PHE A 44 1.28 12.50 -7.82
C PHE A 44 1.71 13.96 -7.64
N ASN A 45 1.58 14.52 -6.43
CA ASN A 45 1.87 15.94 -6.19
C ASN A 45 3.37 16.27 -6.22
N GLN A 46 4.24 15.27 -6.08
CA GLN A 46 5.69 15.38 -6.25
C GLN A 46 6.15 15.07 -7.69
N HIS A 47 5.22 14.74 -8.60
CA HIS A 47 5.49 14.28 -9.96
C HIS A 47 6.41 13.05 -10.01
N ASP A 48 6.40 12.24 -8.95
CA ASP A 48 7.15 10.98 -8.87
C ASP A 48 6.39 9.89 -9.64
N THR A 49 6.64 9.87 -10.95
CA THR A 49 5.99 8.92 -11.85
C THR A 49 6.38 7.48 -11.51
N GLY A 50 7.57 7.24 -10.93
CA GLY A 50 8.02 5.89 -10.56
C GLY A 50 7.14 5.31 -9.46
N THR A 51 7.06 6.00 -8.33
CA THR A 51 6.19 5.57 -7.21
C THR A 51 4.72 5.56 -7.62
N LEU A 52 4.27 6.52 -8.42
CA LEU A 52 2.88 6.61 -8.85
C LEU A 52 2.43 5.36 -9.62
N VAL A 53 3.25 4.87 -10.55
CA VAL A 53 2.85 3.76 -11.44
C VAL A 53 2.92 2.39 -10.77
N ASP A 54 3.69 2.26 -9.69
CA ASP A 54 3.77 1.01 -8.90
C ASP A 54 2.43 0.64 -8.24
N TYR A 55 1.52 1.60 -8.09
CA TYR A 55 0.16 1.36 -7.59
C TYR A 55 -0.83 0.87 -8.66
N TRP A 56 -0.42 0.82 -9.92
CA TRP A 56 -1.26 0.29 -10.99
C TRP A 56 -0.96 -1.18 -11.24
N ALA A 57 -1.97 -2.01 -11.46
CA ALA A 57 -1.76 -3.38 -11.93
C ALA A 57 -1.02 -3.39 -13.29
N GLU A 58 -0.25 -4.44 -13.56
CA GLU A 58 0.50 -4.57 -14.83
C GLU A 58 -0.43 -4.48 -16.06
N ASP A 59 -1.65 -4.99 -15.94
CA ASP A 59 -2.71 -5.03 -16.94
C ASP A 59 -3.82 -3.98 -16.71
N ALA A 60 -3.57 -2.96 -15.88
CA ALA A 60 -4.57 -1.97 -15.53
C ALA A 60 -5.16 -1.25 -16.76
N ILE A 61 -6.43 -0.86 -16.65
CA ILE A 61 -7.12 -0.05 -17.66
C ILE A 61 -7.42 1.31 -17.05
N TYR A 62 -6.86 2.36 -17.64
CA TYR A 62 -7.10 3.74 -17.23
C TYR A 62 -7.88 4.49 -18.31
N ARG A 63 -8.91 5.22 -17.91
CA ARG A 63 -9.60 6.16 -18.80
C ARG A 63 -9.12 7.57 -18.48
N ASN A 64 -8.44 8.19 -19.43
CA ASN A 64 -8.00 9.57 -19.29
C ASN A 64 -9.24 10.49 -19.14
N PRO A 65 -9.35 11.28 -18.05
CA PRO A 65 -10.52 12.09 -17.77
C PRO A 65 -10.66 13.31 -18.71
N VAL A 66 -9.57 13.74 -19.34
CA VAL A 66 -9.53 14.89 -20.25
C VAL A 66 -9.85 14.46 -21.68
N THR A 67 -9.18 13.43 -22.18
CA THR A 67 -9.32 12.99 -23.59
C THR A 67 -10.38 11.92 -23.78
N GLY A 68 -10.74 11.20 -22.72
CA GLY A 68 -11.63 10.04 -22.78
C GLY A 68 -10.99 8.76 -23.32
N ALA A 69 -9.71 8.79 -23.69
CA ALA A 69 -8.97 7.65 -24.22
C ALA A 69 -8.77 6.55 -23.15
N PHE A 70 -8.73 5.29 -23.59
CA PHE A 70 -8.39 4.14 -22.74
C PHE A 70 -6.94 3.74 -22.95
N LEU A 71 -6.17 3.76 -21.87
CA LEU A 71 -4.82 3.22 -21.80
C LEU A 71 -4.86 1.83 -21.15
N ARG A 72 -4.05 0.92 -21.67
CA ARG A 72 -3.95 -0.47 -21.19
C ARG A 72 -2.52 -0.78 -20.80
N GLY A 73 -2.37 -1.26 -19.59
CA GLY A 73 -1.10 -1.64 -18.99
C GLY A 73 -0.37 -0.49 -18.30
N ARG A 74 0.42 -0.85 -17.30
CA ARG A 74 1.17 0.10 -16.45
C ARG A 74 2.10 1.00 -17.26
N ASP A 75 2.73 0.48 -18.31
CA ASP A 75 3.66 1.25 -19.16
C ASP A 75 2.97 2.40 -19.90
N ALA A 76 1.79 2.16 -20.47
CA ALA A 76 1.02 3.20 -21.14
C ALA A 76 0.56 4.29 -20.15
N ILE A 77 0.20 3.89 -18.92
CA ILE A 77 -0.18 4.82 -17.85
C ILE A 77 1.03 5.65 -17.39
N LYS A 78 2.22 5.06 -17.34
CA LYS A 78 3.48 5.75 -17.04
C LYS A 78 3.79 6.85 -18.06
N GLU A 79 3.66 6.53 -19.34
CA GLU A 79 3.88 7.50 -20.43
C GLU A 79 2.90 8.68 -20.35
N GLU A 80 1.64 8.41 -20.04
CA GLU A 80 0.62 9.44 -19.85
C GLU A 80 0.95 10.38 -18.69
N PHE A 81 1.27 9.85 -17.50
CA PHE A 81 1.62 10.71 -16.36
C PHE A 81 2.94 11.46 -16.57
N THR A 82 3.93 10.84 -17.25
CA THR A 82 5.18 11.52 -17.63
C THR A 82 4.88 12.73 -18.51
N THR A 83 4.00 12.56 -19.51
CA THR A 83 3.56 13.63 -20.41
C THR A 83 2.79 14.71 -19.64
N LEU A 84 1.85 14.31 -18.79
CA LEU A 84 1.06 15.23 -17.98
C LEU A 84 1.94 16.13 -17.10
N PHE A 85 2.92 15.56 -16.40
CA PHE A 85 3.84 16.33 -15.55
C PHE A 85 4.87 17.14 -16.37
N ALA A 86 5.14 16.75 -17.62
CA ALA A 86 5.92 17.58 -18.54
C ALA A 86 5.14 18.84 -18.94
N GLU A 87 3.84 18.71 -19.20
CA GLU A 87 2.97 19.79 -19.68
C GLU A 87 2.39 20.67 -18.57
N LYS A 88 2.14 20.12 -17.38
CA LYS A 88 1.45 20.77 -16.27
C LYS A 88 2.30 20.76 -15.00
N LYS A 89 3.26 21.69 -14.93
CA LYS A 89 4.28 21.77 -13.87
C LYS A 89 3.78 22.06 -12.45
N ASP A 90 2.55 22.53 -12.31
CA ASP A 90 1.96 22.82 -10.99
C ASP A 90 0.70 21.99 -10.72
N ILE A 91 0.47 20.91 -11.51
CA ILE A 91 -0.71 20.08 -11.30
C ILE A 91 -0.62 19.32 -9.98
N GLN A 92 -1.72 19.33 -9.24
CA GLN A 92 -1.89 18.62 -7.98
C GLN A 92 -3.28 18.02 -7.89
N ILE A 93 -3.42 17.01 -7.03
CA ILE A 93 -4.70 16.39 -6.68
C ILE A 93 -4.90 16.42 -5.17
N GLU A 94 -6.18 16.39 -4.79
CA GLU A 94 -6.65 16.07 -3.46
C GLU A 94 -7.55 14.83 -3.56
N LEU A 95 -7.45 13.92 -2.60
CA LEU A 95 -8.27 12.72 -2.53
C LEU A 95 -9.05 12.69 -1.22
N LYS A 96 -10.36 12.58 -1.33
CA LYS A 96 -11.26 12.30 -0.20
C LYS A 96 -11.81 10.88 -0.36
N ILE A 97 -11.64 10.05 0.67
CA ILE A 97 -12.19 8.69 0.71
C ILE A 97 -13.55 8.74 1.41
N ASP A 98 -14.63 8.59 0.64
CA ASP A 98 -15.98 8.58 1.18
C ASP A 98 -16.33 7.24 1.86
N SER A 99 -15.92 6.11 1.25
CA SER A 99 -16.11 4.78 1.80
C SER A 99 -15.04 3.82 1.26
N ILE A 100 -14.75 2.76 2.01
CA ILE A 100 -14.03 1.59 1.54
C ILE A 100 -14.91 0.37 1.83
N SER A 101 -15.11 -0.48 0.84
CA SER A 101 -15.89 -1.71 1.00
C SER A 101 -15.16 -2.93 0.44
N PHE A 102 -15.39 -4.09 1.03
CA PHE A 102 -14.77 -5.36 0.67
C PHE A 102 -15.83 -6.32 0.12
N PRO A 103 -16.26 -6.18 -1.15
CA PRO A 103 -17.35 -7.00 -1.70
C PRO A 103 -16.97 -8.49 -1.79
N GLU A 104 -15.69 -8.79 -1.95
CA GLU A 104 -15.16 -10.15 -2.09
C GLU A 104 -13.78 -10.23 -1.41
N LYS A 105 -13.31 -11.45 -1.13
CA LYS A 105 -11.96 -11.65 -0.60
C LYS A 105 -10.93 -11.10 -1.60
N ASN A 106 -9.96 -10.33 -1.11
CA ASN A 106 -8.90 -9.69 -1.90
C ASN A 106 -9.39 -8.62 -2.91
N LYS A 107 -10.59 -8.05 -2.71
CA LYS A 107 -11.12 -6.98 -3.54
C LYS A 107 -11.67 -5.87 -2.66
N ALA A 108 -11.26 -4.64 -2.95
CA ALA A 108 -11.78 -3.45 -2.31
C ALA A 108 -12.18 -2.40 -3.36
N ILE A 109 -13.20 -1.60 -3.04
CA ILE A 109 -13.66 -0.43 -3.82
C ILE A 109 -13.95 0.75 -2.91
#